data_AF-A0A7X6U2J0-F1
#
_entry.id   AF-A0A7X6U2J0-F1
#
_cell.length_a   1.000
_cell.length_b   1.000
_cell.length_c   1.000
_cell.angle_alpha   90.00
_cell.angle_beta   90.00
_cell.angle_gamma   90.00
#
_symmetry.space_group_name_H-M   'P 1'
#
loop_
_entity.id
_entity.type
_entity.pdbx_description
1 polymer ?
#
loop_
_entity_poly.entity_id
_entity_poly.type
_entity_poly.pdbx_seq_one_letter_code
_entity_poly.pdbx_strand_id
1 'polypeptide(L)'
;MFSTIREQWFSNVRVDILSGLVVAIALVPESIAFSILAGVDPKVGLYASFCIAVTISFFGGRPAMISAATGAMAVVFVSLIKDHGLQYLLAATILTGIIQIIVGYLKLANLLRFVSKSVINGFLNALAIIVFMAQMPHLIDVTWHVYAMVAVGLLIVYLFPRIPVIGTILPSPLVTVIVLTVACIPLQWDIPTVGDMGELPSTLPVFLLPDIPLTWETLVIILPYSIALAAVGLLESLLTAQILDDLTDTDSDKHRECKGQGVANIVTGFFGGMAGCAMIGQSVINIKSGGRTRLSTFVAGSFLIVLVVFISDWLKVIPMAALVAVMIMVSIGTFNWDSIKNIRSYPPSSNIVMLATVGVVLATGNLALGVLIGVLLSALFFASKIERYLDVKSTYDDTTRTRSYTVKGQIFFSSADKFIDSFDFKEVLSKVVVDVSQAHFWDISAVAAVDKVVLKFRREGTNIEVIGMNEASQTMIERFGVYDKSNNL
;
A
#
# COMPACT_ATOMS: atom_id res chain seq x y z
N MET A 1 12.26 13.04 -29.26
CA MET A 1 12.22 11.58 -29.03
C MET A 1 13.61 11.03 -28.68
N PHE A 2 14.63 11.20 -29.52
CA PHE A 2 16.00 10.74 -29.20
C PHE A 2 16.65 11.42 -27.99
N SER A 3 16.42 12.73 -27.79
CA SER A 3 16.88 13.46 -26.59
C SER A 3 16.27 12.89 -25.30
N THR A 4 14.97 12.64 -25.30
CA THR A 4 14.21 12.09 -24.17
C THR A 4 14.68 10.68 -23.80
N ILE A 5 14.99 9.82 -24.77
CA ILE A 5 15.53 8.47 -24.52
C ILE A 5 16.94 8.58 -23.92
N ARG A 6 17.79 9.45 -24.48
CA ARG A 6 19.15 9.66 -23.98
C ARG A 6 19.14 10.16 -22.53
N GLU A 7 18.25 11.09 -22.19
CA GLU A 7 18.10 11.61 -20.82
C GLU A 7 17.55 10.55 -19.85
N GLN A 8 16.53 9.79 -20.25
CA GLN A 8 15.87 8.80 -19.39
C GLN A 8 16.62 7.48 -19.20
N TRP A 9 17.61 7.17 -20.05
CA TRP A 9 18.34 5.90 -20.01
C TRP A 9 19.85 6.05 -19.90
N PHE A 10 20.44 7.07 -20.52
CA PHE A 10 21.89 7.11 -20.76
C PHE A 10 22.56 8.39 -20.26
N SER A 11 21.89 9.18 -19.42
CA SER A 11 22.47 10.40 -18.82
C SER A 11 23.47 10.10 -17.70
N ASN A 12 23.38 8.93 -17.05
CA ASN A 12 24.16 8.59 -15.85
C ASN A 12 24.69 7.14 -15.86
N VAL A 13 25.10 6.64 -17.04
CA VAL A 13 25.38 5.21 -17.31
C VAL A 13 26.26 4.54 -16.27
N ARG A 14 27.42 5.12 -15.91
CA ARG A 14 28.36 4.47 -14.99
C ARG A 14 27.77 4.27 -13.61
N VAL A 15 27.12 5.29 -13.07
CA VAL A 15 26.58 5.27 -11.71
C VAL A 15 25.31 4.44 -11.67
N ASP A 16 24.46 4.50 -12.71
CA ASP A 16 23.27 3.66 -12.82
C ASP A 16 23.61 2.16 -12.88
N ILE A 17 24.67 1.79 -13.63
CA ILE A 17 25.15 0.41 -13.66
C ILE A 17 25.61 -0.01 -12.27
N LEU A 18 26.49 0.77 -11.63
CA LEU A 18 27.01 0.44 -10.30
C LEU A 18 25.89 0.33 -9.25
N SER A 19 24.94 1.28 -9.24
CA SER A 19 23.82 1.24 -8.29
C SER A 19 22.90 0.06 -8.56
N GLY A 20 22.63 -0.26 -9.84
CA GLY A 20 21.87 -1.43 -10.25
C GLY A 20 22.54 -2.74 -9.80
N LEU A 21 23.86 -2.85 -9.91
CA LEU A 21 24.62 -4.01 -9.43
C LEU A 21 24.52 -4.17 -7.90
N VAL A 22 24.68 -3.08 -7.14
CA VAL A 22 24.56 -3.10 -5.67
C VAL A 22 23.17 -3.59 -5.25
N VAL A 23 22.13 -3.06 -5.89
CA VAL A 23 20.74 -3.46 -5.62
C VAL A 23 20.49 -4.91 -6.03
N ALA A 24 20.93 -5.34 -7.22
CA ALA A 24 20.76 -6.72 -7.68
C ALA A 24 21.28 -7.74 -6.67
N ILE A 25 22.46 -7.48 -6.10
CA ILE A 25 23.05 -8.38 -5.11
C ILE A 25 22.26 -8.33 -3.79
N ALA A 26 21.77 -7.16 -3.38
CA ALA A 26 20.91 -7.02 -2.21
C ALA A 26 19.54 -7.71 -2.36
N LEU A 27 19.04 -7.83 -3.59
CA LEU A 27 17.76 -8.47 -3.89
C LEU A 27 17.78 -9.99 -3.78
N VAL A 28 18.94 -10.64 -3.91
CA VAL A 28 19.01 -12.11 -3.91
C VAL A 28 18.51 -12.69 -2.57
N PRO A 29 19.03 -12.30 -1.40
CA PRO A 29 18.58 -12.88 -0.13
C PRO A 29 17.11 -12.56 0.17
N GLU A 30 16.66 -11.35 -0.15
CA GLU A 30 15.26 -10.93 0.08
C GLU A 30 14.29 -11.74 -0.79
N SER A 31 14.58 -11.91 -2.09
CA SER A 31 13.72 -12.66 -3.00
C SER A 31 13.60 -14.13 -2.61
N ILE A 32 14.71 -14.74 -2.15
CA ILE A 32 14.72 -16.11 -1.62
C ILE A 32 13.86 -16.17 -0.35
N ALA A 33 14.11 -15.29 0.61
CA ALA A 33 13.40 -15.30 1.88
C ALA A 33 11.88 -15.04 1.72
N PHE A 34 11.47 -14.15 0.81
CA PHE A 34 10.06 -13.91 0.53
C PHE A 34 9.38 -15.08 -0.22
N SER A 35 10.12 -15.84 -1.03
CA SER A 35 9.58 -17.08 -1.64
C SER A 35 9.31 -18.12 -0.57
N ILE A 36 10.28 -18.32 0.34
CA ILE A 36 10.15 -19.24 1.48
C ILE A 36 9.00 -18.81 2.40
N LEU A 37 8.87 -17.50 2.65
CA LEU A 37 7.74 -16.94 3.40
C LEU A 37 6.39 -17.24 2.74
N ALA A 38 6.30 -17.17 1.42
CA ALA A 38 5.09 -17.52 0.67
C ALA A 38 4.84 -19.04 0.62
N GLY A 39 5.84 -19.87 0.94
CA GLY A 39 5.75 -21.33 0.84
C GLY A 39 5.96 -21.86 -0.58
N VAL A 40 6.77 -21.18 -1.39
CA VAL A 40 7.14 -21.59 -2.76
C VAL A 40 8.65 -21.65 -2.93
N ASP A 41 9.09 -22.34 -3.97
CA ASP A 41 10.50 -22.43 -4.33
C ASP A 41 11.16 -21.05 -4.46
N PRO A 42 12.41 -20.87 -3.96
CA PRO A 42 13.20 -19.65 -4.12
C PRO A 42 13.25 -19.11 -5.56
N LYS A 43 13.19 -20.01 -6.54
CA LYS A 43 13.11 -19.70 -7.97
C LYS A 43 11.95 -18.78 -8.34
N VAL A 44 10.79 -18.91 -7.71
CA VAL A 44 9.58 -18.11 -8.03
C VAL A 44 9.80 -16.63 -7.71
N GLY A 45 10.36 -16.30 -6.54
CA GLY A 45 10.65 -14.91 -6.18
C GLY A 45 11.83 -14.33 -6.97
N LEU A 46 12.85 -15.12 -7.28
CA LEU A 46 13.98 -14.66 -8.09
C LEU A 46 13.55 -14.34 -9.54
N TYR A 47 12.69 -15.17 -10.12
CA TYR A 47 12.07 -14.89 -11.43
C TYR A 47 11.16 -13.68 -11.39
N ALA A 48 10.36 -13.51 -10.32
CA ALA A 48 9.55 -12.31 -10.13
C ALA A 48 10.41 -11.05 -10.08
N SER A 49 11.46 -11.05 -9.27
CA SER A 49 12.38 -9.92 -9.14
C SER A 49 13.04 -9.53 -10.45
N PHE A 50 13.46 -10.50 -11.26
CA PHE A 50 13.98 -10.26 -12.61
C PHE A 50 12.91 -9.67 -13.54
N CYS A 51 11.77 -10.37 -13.69
CA CYS A 51 10.74 -10.02 -14.66
C CYS A 51 10.15 -8.64 -14.37
N ILE A 52 9.90 -8.33 -13.10
CA ILE A 52 9.34 -7.05 -12.68
C ILE A 52 10.35 -5.93 -12.90
N ALA A 53 11.60 -6.07 -12.43
CA ALA A 53 12.61 -5.02 -12.56
C ALA A 53 12.91 -4.69 -14.02
N VAL A 54 13.05 -5.71 -14.89
CA VAL A 54 13.25 -5.49 -16.32
C VAL A 54 12.03 -4.83 -16.94
N THR A 55 10.83 -5.35 -16.70
CA THR A 55 9.60 -4.82 -17.35
C THR A 55 9.29 -3.40 -16.88
N ILE A 56 9.35 -3.12 -15.58
CA ILE A 56 9.05 -1.80 -15.03
C ILE A 56 10.05 -0.75 -15.50
N SER A 57 11.30 -1.11 -15.80
CA SER A 57 12.28 -0.17 -16.35
C SER A 57 11.80 0.48 -17.65
N PHE A 58 11.03 -0.24 -18.48
CA PHE A 58 10.44 0.28 -19.71
C PHE A 58 9.08 0.97 -19.49
N PHE A 59 8.20 0.34 -18.71
CA PHE A 59 6.80 0.79 -18.62
C PHE A 59 6.51 1.72 -17.44
N GLY A 60 7.32 1.67 -16.38
CA GLY A 60 7.14 2.43 -15.13
C GLY A 60 7.18 3.94 -15.30
N GLY A 61 6.53 4.62 -14.35
CA GLY A 61 6.40 6.07 -14.27
C GLY A 61 7.49 6.77 -13.46
N ARG A 62 8.17 6.04 -12.56
CA ARG A 62 9.27 6.57 -11.72
C ARG A 62 10.62 5.91 -12.05
N PRO A 63 11.55 6.61 -12.74
CA PRO A 63 12.91 6.11 -13.00
C PRO A 63 13.68 5.81 -11.71
N ALA A 64 14.60 4.84 -11.77
CA ALA A 64 15.43 4.37 -10.66
C ALA A 64 14.68 3.82 -9.42
N MET A 65 13.35 3.75 -9.46
CA MET A 65 12.57 2.96 -8.50
C MET A 65 12.76 1.48 -8.79
N ILE A 66 12.96 0.69 -7.73
CA ILE A 66 13.15 -0.74 -7.81
C ILE A 66 11.85 -1.43 -7.46
N SER A 67 11.39 -2.32 -8.33
CA SER A 67 10.24 -3.18 -8.10
C SER A 67 10.64 -4.63 -8.31
N ALA A 68 10.23 -5.49 -7.38
CA ALA A 68 10.62 -6.90 -7.34
C ALA A 68 9.65 -7.71 -6.46
N ALA A 69 10.03 -8.93 -6.08
CA ALA A 69 9.28 -9.69 -5.08
C ALA A 69 9.37 -9.03 -3.70
N THR A 70 8.25 -8.92 -2.99
CA THR A 70 8.17 -8.27 -1.67
C THR A 70 7.41 -9.13 -0.67
N GLY A 71 7.74 -8.98 0.62
CA GLY A 71 7.01 -9.63 1.71
C GLY A 71 5.53 -9.25 1.75
N ALA A 72 5.20 -8.00 1.41
CA ALA A 72 3.84 -7.49 1.33
C ALA A 72 2.97 -8.32 0.36
N MET A 73 3.53 -8.71 -0.79
CA MET A 73 2.84 -9.54 -1.77
C MET A 73 2.88 -11.03 -1.36
N ALA A 74 4.02 -11.50 -0.83
CA ALA A 74 4.22 -12.87 -0.38
C ALA A 74 3.18 -13.33 0.65
N VAL A 75 2.93 -12.52 1.68
CA VAL A 75 2.00 -12.87 2.76
C VAL A 75 0.57 -13.06 2.27
N VAL A 76 0.16 -12.33 1.23
CA VAL A 76 -1.18 -12.48 0.65
C VAL A 76 -1.34 -13.82 -0.08
N PHE A 77 -0.24 -14.40 -0.60
CA PHE A 77 -0.27 -15.67 -1.30
C PHE A 77 -0.31 -16.91 -0.41
N VAL A 78 0.12 -16.80 0.86
CA VAL A 78 0.30 -17.96 1.76
C VAL A 78 -0.95 -18.85 1.79
N SER A 79 -2.14 -18.27 1.99
CA SER A 79 -3.38 -19.06 2.03
C SER A 79 -3.79 -19.57 0.64
N LEU A 80 -3.60 -18.78 -0.42
CA LEU A 80 -3.94 -19.21 -1.78
C LEU A 80 -3.10 -20.42 -2.22
N ILE A 81 -1.79 -20.40 -1.96
CA ILE A 81 -0.89 -21.50 -2.30
C ILE A 81 -1.22 -22.73 -1.46
N LYS A 82 -1.43 -22.56 -0.15
CA LYS A 82 -1.77 -23.67 0.75
C LYS A 82 -3.03 -24.41 0.31
N ASP A 83 -4.05 -23.66 -0.13
CA ASP A 83 -5.36 -24.22 -0.45
C ASP A 83 -5.49 -24.65 -1.92
N HIS A 84 -4.79 -24.00 -2.86
CA HIS A 84 -4.99 -24.20 -4.31
C HIS A 84 -3.69 -24.41 -5.13
N GLY A 85 -2.52 -24.20 -4.53
CA GLY A 85 -1.22 -24.44 -5.16
C GLY A 85 -0.65 -23.30 -6.01
N LEU A 86 0.55 -23.53 -6.54
CA LEU A 86 1.36 -22.54 -7.27
C LEU A 86 0.67 -21.99 -8.53
N GLN A 87 -0.07 -22.83 -9.26
CA GLN A 87 -0.71 -22.42 -10.52
C GLN A 87 -1.77 -21.32 -10.29
N TYR A 88 -2.49 -21.38 -9.17
CA TYR A 88 -3.43 -20.32 -8.77
C TYR A 88 -2.74 -19.01 -8.41
N LEU A 89 -1.54 -19.07 -7.81
CA LEU A 89 -0.71 -17.88 -7.59
C LEU A 89 -0.31 -17.21 -8.90
N LEU A 90 0.10 -17.98 -9.92
CA LEU A 90 0.49 -17.42 -11.21
C LEU A 90 -0.70 -16.73 -11.89
N ALA A 91 -1.87 -17.36 -11.88
CA ALA A 91 -3.08 -16.75 -12.43
C ALA A 91 -3.55 -15.52 -11.64
N ALA A 92 -3.50 -15.55 -10.31
CA ALA A 92 -3.78 -14.39 -9.47
C ALA A 92 -2.78 -13.24 -9.75
N THR A 93 -1.52 -13.56 -10.04
CA THR A 93 -0.49 -12.58 -10.42
C THR A 93 -0.82 -11.91 -11.77
N ILE A 94 -1.26 -12.67 -12.77
CA ILE A 94 -1.72 -12.12 -14.05
C ILE A 94 -2.95 -11.23 -13.84
N LEU A 95 -3.96 -11.71 -13.11
CA LEU A 95 -5.18 -10.94 -12.84
C LEU A 95 -4.89 -9.67 -12.04
N THR A 96 -3.98 -9.73 -11.07
CA THR A 96 -3.46 -8.55 -10.35
C THR A 96 -2.97 -7.51 -11.33
N GLY A 97 -2.15 -7.91 -12.30
CA GLY A 97 -1.61 -6.97 -13.28
C GLY A 97 -2.68 -6.38 -14.20
N ILE A 98 -3.68 -7.16 -14.60
CA ILE A 98 -4.85 -6.67 -15.35
C ILE A 98 -5.60 -5.59 -14.55
N ILE A 99 -5.88 -5.85 -13.27
CA ILE A 99 -6.56 -4.89 -12.37
C ILE A 99 -5.73 -3.61 -12.24
N GLN A 100 -4.41 -3.71 -12.08
CA GLN A 100 -3.51 -2.55 -11.97
C GLN A 100 -3.51 -1.69 -13.25
N ILE A 101 -3.54 -2.32 -14.43
CA ILE A 101 -3.69 -1.61 -15.71
C ILE A 101 -5.03 -0.87 -15.78
N ILE A 102 -6.13 -1.54 -15.41
CA ILE A 102 -7.48 -0.94 -15.38
C ILE A 102 -7.49 0.29 -14.45
N VAL A 103 -6.96 0.16 -13.24
CA VAL A 103 -6.81 1.25 -12.26
C VAL A 103 -6.01 2.43 -12.86
N GLY A 104 -4.93 2.13 -13.58
CA GLY A 104 -4.11 3.13 -14.26
C GLY A 104 -4.86 3.88 -15.37
N TYR A 105 -5.64 3.18 -16.21
CA TYR A 105 -6.45 3.81 -17.27
C TYR A 105 -7.61 4.64 -16.73
N LEU A 106 -8.27 4.15 -15.68
CA LEU A 106 -9.36 4.86 -14.99
C LEU A 106 -8.84 6.02 -14.12
N LYS A 107 -7.52 6.25 -14.07
CA LYS A 107 -6.86 7.29 -13.27
C LYS A 107 -7.21 7.22 -11.78
N LEU A 108 -7.50 6.02 -11.27
CA LEU A 108 -7.86 5.82 -9.86
C LEU A 108 -6.66 5.88 -8.91
N ALA A 109 -5.43 6.07 -9.42
CA ALA A 109 -4.25 6.34 -8.60
C ALA A 109 -4.47 7.55 -7.66
N ASN A 110 -5.28 8.53 -8.09
CA ASN A 110 -5.65 9.67 -7.26
C ASN A 110 -6.52 9.30 -6.06
N LEU A 111 -7.24 8.16 -6.11
CA LEU A 111 -8.05 7.69 -4.99
C LEU A 111 -7.20 7.11 -3.86
N LEU A 112 -5.95 6.71 -4.14
CA LEU A 112 -5.06 6.17 -3.10
C LEU A 112 -4.69 7.22 -2.05
N ARG A 113 -4.86 8.53 -2.34
CA ARG A 113 -4.77 9.61 -1.35
C ARG A 113 -5.83 9.52 -0.23
N PHE A 114 -6.91 8.78 -0.46
CA PHE A 114 -7.98 8.57 0.51
C PHE A 114 -7.70 7.40 1.46
N VAL A 115 -6.65 6.60 1.21
CA VAL A 115 -6.23 5.57 2.16
C VAL A 115 -5.60 6.25 3.37
N SER A 116 -6.20 6.06 4.54
CA SER A 116 -5.73 6.74 5.74
C SER A 116 -4.40 6.18 6.22
N LYS A 117 -3.59 7.06 6.83
CA LYS A 117 -2.31 6.67 7.45
C LYS A 117 -2.48 5.56 8.49
N SER A 118 -3.64 5.51 9.16
CA SER A 118 -3.99 4.48 10.14
C SER A 118 -4.05 3.08 9.52
N VAL A 119 -4.62 2.95 8.32
CA VAL A 119 -4.67 1.69 7.58
C VAL A 119 -3.28 1.26 7.14
N ILE A 120 -2.49 2.19 6.59
CA ILE A 120 -1.10 1.92 6.17
C ILE A 120 -0.25 1.46 7.36
N ASN A 121 -0.33 2.15 8.49
CA ASN A 121 0.40 1.78 9.71
C ASN A 121 -0.05 0.42 10.25
N GLY A 122 -1.36 0.15 10.25
CA GLY A 122 -1.89 -1.15 10.65
C GLY A 122 -1.39 -2.27 9.75
N PHE A 123 -1.39 -2.04 8.44
CA PHE A 123 -0.86 -2.96 7.44
C PHE A 123 0.63 -3.24 7.62
N LEU A 124 1.47 -2.21 7.71
CA LEU A 124 2.92 -2.36 7.89
C LEU A 124 3.27 -3.07 9.20
N ASN A 125 2.59 -2.71 10.30
CA ASN A 125 2.79 -3.38 11.59
C ASN A 125 2.38 -4.85 11.53
N ALA A 126 1.24 -5.17 10.92
CA ALA A 126 0.77 -6.55 10.77
C ALA A 126 1.73 -7.37 9.89
N LEU A 127 2.17 -6.80 8.77
CA LEU A 127 3.16 -7.40 7.87
C LEU A 127 4.46 -7.70 8.61
N ALA A 128 5.00 -6.72 9.34
CA ALA A 128 6.22 -6.89 10.11
C ALA A 128 6.10 -8.03 11.15
N ILE A 129 4.97 -8.09 11.87
CA ILE A 129 4.73 -9.16 12.85
C ILE A 129 4.63 -10.52 12.15
N ILE A 130 3.92 -10.63 11.03
CA ILE A 130 3.82 -11.89 10.27
C ILE A 130 5.20 -12.33 9.76
N VAL A 131 5.97 -11.42 9.17
CA VAL A 131 7.32 -11.73 8.67
C VAL A 131 8.20 -12.25 9.81
N PHE A 132 8.13 -11.63 10.99
CA PHE A 132 8.85 -12.09 12.18
C PHE A 132 8.35 -13.46 12.66
N MET A 133 7.03 -13.66 12.76
CA MET A 133 6.43 -14.94 13.16
C MET A 133 6.81 -16.07 12.20
N ALA A 134 6.92 -15.78 10.90
CA ALA A 134 7.37 -16.75 9.90
C ALA A 134 8.84 -17.16 10.06
N GLN A 135 9.65 -16.41 10.81
CA GLN A 135 11.01 -16.82 11.15
C GLN A 135 11.05 -17.81 12.33
N MET A 136 10.03 -17.82 13.18
CA MET A 136 10.02 -18.62 14.41
C MET A 136 10.18 -20.12 14.19
N PRO A 137 9.59 -20.76 13.16
CA PRO A 137 9.83 -22.18 12.88
C PRO A 137 11.29 -22.53 12.64
N HIS A 138 12.11 -21.57 12.19
CA HIS A 138 13.56 -21.74 11.99
C HIS A 138 14.40 -21.49 13.26
N LEU A 139 13.75 -21.17 14.38
CA LEU A 139 14.37 -20.83 15.67
C LEU A 139 13.83 -21.68 16.83
N ILE A 140 12.84 -22.54 16.61
CA ILE A 140 12.25 -23.40 17.64
C ILE A 140 12.81 -24.82 17.45
N ASP A 141 13.20 -25.46 18.54
CA ASP A 141 13.74 -26.83 18.56
C ASP A 141 14.96 -27.05 17.63
N VAL A 142 15.78 -26.01 17.48
CA VAL A 142 17.00 -26.02 16.64
C VAL A 142 18.27 -26.15 17.47
N THR A 143 19.38 -26.53 16.82
CA THR A 143 20.69 -26.64 17.47
C THR A 143 21.21 -25.26 17.90
N TRP A 144 22.07 -25.25 18.92
CA TRP A 144 22.63 -24.00 19.45
C TRP A 144 23.43 -23.19 18.41
N HIS A 145 23.98 -23.87 17.39
CA HIS A 145 24.69 -23.25 16.28
C HIS A 145 23.79 -22.27 15.52
N VAL A 146 22.50 -22.59 15.34
CA VAL A 146 21.53 -21.70 14.68
C VAL A 146 21.38 -20.41 15.48
N TYR A 147 21.20 -20.49 16.80
CA TYR A 147 21.10 -19.31 17.66
C TYR A 147 22.37 -18.45 17.62
N ALA A 148 23.55 -19.10 17.66
CA ALA A 148 24.83 -18.40 17.57
C ALA A 148 24.98 -17.66 16.23
N MET A 149 24.65 -18.32 15.11
CA MET A 149 24.71 -17.72 13.77
C MET A 149 23.73 -16.56 13.61
N VAL A 150 22.51 -16.69 14.13
CA VAL A 150 21.52 -15.61 14.08
C VAL A 150 21.99 -14.42 14.91
N ALA A 151 22.52 -14.66 16.11
CA ALA A 151 23.07 -13.60 16.96
C ALA A 151 24.24 -12.87 16.29
N VAL A 152 25.19 -13.61 15.70
CA VAL A 152 26.31 -13.04 14.92
C VAL A 152 25.79 -12.31 13.68
N GLY A 153 24.80 -12.87 13.00
CA GLY A 153 24.18 -12.24 11.83
C GLY A 153 23.54 -10.90 12.17
N LEU A 154 22.75 -10.83 13.24
CA LEU A 154 22.18 -9.58 13.73
C LEU A 154 23.27 -8.58 14.15
N LEU A 155 24.33 -9.06 14.79
CA LEU A 155 25.49 -8.25 15.16
C LEU A 155 26.13 -7.61 13.90
N ILE A 156 26.37 -8.39 12.85
CA ILE A 156 26.88 -7.87 11.57
C ILE A 156 25.89 -6.87 10.96
N VAL A 157 24.61 -7.20 10.87
CA VAL A 157 23.60 -6.34 10.24
C VAL A 157 23.55 -4.94 10.88
N TYR A 158 23.64 -4.85 12.20
CA TYR A 158 23.55 -3.58 12.94
C TYR A 158 24.89 -2.85 13.15
N LEU A 159 26.02 -3.56 13.23
CA LEU A 159 27.33 -2.94 13.45
C LEU A 159 28.09 -2.66 12.16
N PHE A 160 27.93 -3.47 11.11
CA PHE A 160 28.64 -3.28 9.85
C PHE A 160 28.40 -1.90 9.20
N PRO A 161 27.16 -1.35 9.16
CA PRO A 161 26.93 -0.01 8.63
C PRO A 161 27.65 1.12 9.39
N ARG A 162 28.14 0.85 10.62
CA ARG A 162 28.90 1.82 11.42
C ARG A 162 30.38 1.88 11.03
N ILE A 163 30.87 0.93 10.23
CA ILE A 163 32.25 0.93 9.76
C ILE A 163 32.40 2.04 8.69
N PRO A 164 33.30 3.02 8.90
CA PRO A 164 33.45 4.14 7.98
C PRO A 164 33.88 3.66 6.58
N VAL A 165 33.34 4.32 5.54
CA VAL A 165 33.59 4.06 4.10
C VAL A 165 33.01 2.72 3.61
N ILE A 166 33.44 1.59 4.13
CA ILE A 166 33.02 0.27 3.63
C ILE A 166 31.56 -0.02 3.98
N GLY A 167 31.15 0.29 5.22
CA GLY A 167 29.78 0.11 5.70
C GLY A 167 28.76 1.01 4.98
N THR A 168 29.22 2.05 4.29
CA THR A 168 28.37 2.93 3.47
C THR A 168 28.21 2.47 2.02
N ILE A 169 29.07 1.55 1.55
CA ILE A 169 29.07 1.08 0.15
C ILE A 169 28.32 -0.26 0.02
N LEU A 170 28.57 -1.20 0.94
CA LEU A 170 28.01 -2.55 0.87
C LEU A 170 26.77 -2.70 1.76
N PRO A 171 25.66 -3.27 1.25
CA PRO A 171 24.49 -3.58 2.05
C PRO A 171 24.83 -4.58 3.17
N SER A 172 24.49 -4.25 4.42
CA SER A 172 24.78 -5.15 5.55
C SER A 172 24.09 -6.53 5.45
N PRO A 173 22.86 -6.69 4.90
CA PRO A 173 22.28 -8.02 4.69
C PRO A 173 23.12 -8.93 3.81
N LEU A 174 23.70 -8.37 2.74
CA LEU A 174 24.57 -9.10 1.83
C LEU A 174 25.83 -9.58 2.55
N VAL A 175 26.48 -8.67 3.29
CA VAL A 175 27.70 -8.99 4.04
C VAL A 175 27.43 -10.08 5.07
N THR A 176 26.30 -10.00 5.77
CA THR A 176 25.87 -11.04 6.71
C THR A 176 25.73 -12.41 6.03
N VAL A 177 25.04 -12.48 4.88
CA VAL A 177 24.87 -13.73 4.14
C VAL A 177 26.22 -14.30 3.69
N ILE A 178 27.09 -13.48 3.10
CA ILE A 178 28.41 -13.93 2.63
C ILE A 178 29.27 -14.42 3.79
N VAL A 179 29.41 -13.62 4.85
CA VAL A 179 30.28 -13.93 5.99
C VAL A 179 29.83 -15.20 6.69
N LEU A 180 28.53 -15.34 6.95
CA LEU A 180 27.99 -16.52 7.62
C LEU A 180 28.07 -17.78 6.75
N THR A 181 27.87 -17.65 5.43
CA THR A 181 28.03 -18.78 4.50
C THR A 181 29.48 -19.27 4.47
N VAL A 182 30.43 -18.35 4.29
CA VAL A 182 31.88 -18.68 4.28
C VAL A 182 32.33 -19.27 5.61
N ALA A 183 31.80 -18.79 6.74
CA ALA A 183 32.10 -19.35 8.05
C ALA A 183 31.50 -20.77 8.23
N CYS A 184 30.30 -21.03 7.70
CA CYS A 184 29.61 -22.30 7.87
C CYS A 184 30.27 -23.47 7.11
N ILE A 185 30.82 -23.22 5.92
CA ILE A 185 31.44 -24.24 5.05
C ILE A 185 32.54 -25.06 5.77
N PRO A 186 33.59 -24.44 6.38
CA PRO A 186 34.64 -25.19 7.05
C PRO A 186 34.19 -25.81 8.37
N LEU A 187 33.16 -25.25 9.02
CA LEU A 187 32.66 -25.73 10.30
C LEU A 187 31.81 -27.00 10.17
N GLN A 188 31.36 -27.33 8.95
CA GLN A 188 30.53 -28.51 8.64
C GLN A 188 29.34 -28.67 9.61
N TRP A 189 28.76 -27.55 10.04
CA TRP A 189 27.60 -27.57 10.91
C TRP A 189 26.37 -28.05 10.15
N ASP A 190 25.65 -29.00 10.75
CA ASP A 190 24.37 -29.49 10.24
C ASP A 190 23.28 -28.46 10.53
N ILE A 191 23.12 -27.52 9.59
CA ILE A 191 22.17 -26.41 9.65
C ILE A 191 21.39 -26.40 8.34
N PRO A 192 20.05 -26.25 8.37
CA PRO A 192 19.25 -26.13 7.16
C PRO A 192 19.76 -25.01 6.25
N THR A 193 19.84 -25.30 4.97
CA THR A 193 20.31 -24.39 3.93
C THR A 193 19.16 -23.97 3.01
N VAL A 194 19.41 -22.96 2.17
CA VAL A 194 18.44 -22.52 1.15
C VAL A 194 18.10 -23.65 0.18
N GLY A 195 19.07 -24.51 -0.16
CA GLY A 195 18.84 -25.64 -1.05
C GLY A 195 17.85 -26.67 -0.50
N ASP A 196 17.68 -26.74 0.81
CA ASP A 196 16.71 -27.63 1.47
C ASP A 196 15.27 -27.11 1.41
N MET A 197 15.10 -25.82 1.11
CA MET A 197 13.81 -25.13 1.10
C MET A 197 13.13 -25.11 -0.28
N GLY A 198 13.83 -25.53 -1.34
CA GLY A 198 13.26 -25.62 -2.68
C GLY A 198 14.27 -25.38 -3.79
N GLU A 199 13.77 -25.38 -5.02
CA GLU A 199 14.62 -25.24 -6.20
C GLU A 199 15.07 -23.79 -6.42
N LEU A 200 16.35 -23.63 -6.78
CA LEU A 200 16.93 -22.39 -7.28
C LEU A 200 16.91 -22.36 -8.81
N PRO A 201 16.88 -21.17 -9.46
CA PRO A 201 16.94 -21.08 -10.91
C PRO A 201 18.21 -21.72 -11.49
N SER A 202 18.04 -22.70 -12.38
CA SER A 202 19.11 -23.29 -13.19
C SER A 202 19.09 -22.82 -14.65
N THR A 203 17.96 -22.25 -15.08
CA THR A 203 17.73 -21.73 -16.44
C THR A 203 17.07 -20.37 -16.39
N LEU A 204 17.08 -19.67 -17.52
CA LEU A 204 16.23 -18.49 -17.71
C LEU A 204 14.75 -18.87 -17.59
N PRO A 205 13.90 -17.96 -17.09
CA PRO A 205 12.48 -18.24 -16.98
C PRO A 205 11.89 -18.47 -18.38
N VAL A 206 11.12 -19.53 -18.51
CA VAL A 206 10.42 -19.87 -19.74
C VAL A 206 8.99 -19.38 -19.66
N PHE A 207 8.40 -19.09 -20.82
CA PHE A 207 7.00 -18.74 -20.90
C PHE A 207 6.13 -19.94 -20.48
N LEU A 208 5.22 -19.70 -19.57
CA LEU A 208 4.33 -20.66 -18.94
C LEU A 208 2.90 -20.09 -18.97
N LEU A 209 1.95 -20.91 -19.40
CA LEU A 209 0.55 -20.65 -19.16
C LEU A 209 0.14 -21.37 -17.87
N PRO A 210 -0.49 -20.69 -16.89
CA PRO A 210 -0.95 -21.35 -15.69
C PRO A 210 -1.90 -22.49 -16.03
N ASP A 211 -1.58 -23.69 -15.56
CA ASP A 211 -2.37 -24.90 -15.81
C ASP A 211 -3.51 -25.00 -14.80
N ILE A 212 -4.56 -24.20 -15.02
CA ILE A 212 -5.77 -24.18 -14.21
C ILE A 212 -7.03 -24.14 -15.11
N PRO A 213 -8.16 -24.67 -14.64
CA PRO A 213 -9.43 -24.52 -15.34
C PRO A 213 -9.80 -23.04 -15.50
N LEU A 214 -10.07 -22.60 -16.73
CA LEU A 214 -10.56 -21.24 -16.97
C LEU A 214 -12.07 -21.16 -16.74
N THR A 215 -12.49 -21.37 -15.49
CA THR A 215 -13.90 -21.38 -15.08
C THR A 215 -14.27 -20.17 -14.24
N TRP A 216 -15.57 -19.93 -14.08
CA TRP A 216 -16.08 -18.90 -13.17
C TRP A 216 -15.65 -19.15 -11.72
N GLU A 217 -15.56 -20.41 -11.31
CA GLU A 217 -15.11 -20.81 -9.97
C GLU A 217 -13.66 -20.37 -9.71
N THR A 218 -12.76 -20.68 -10.64
CA THR A 218 -11.36 -20.25 -10.55
C THR A 218 -11.24 -18.74 -10.46
N LEU A 219 -12.03 -17.99 -11.25
CA LEU A 219 -12.07 -16.53 -11.16
C LEU A 219 -12.52 -16.06 -9.77
N VAL A 220 -13.59 -16.63 -9.21
CA VAL A 220 -14.09 -16.28 -7.87
C VAL A 220 -13.04 -16.59 -6.78
N ILE A 221 -12.24 -17.64 -6.95
CA ILE A 221 -11.15 -17.98 -6.04
C ILE A 221 -10.04 -16.92 -6.09
N ILE A 222 -9.52 -16.60 -7.29
CA ILE A 222 -8.34 -15.72 -7.42
C ILE A 222 -8.66 -14.23 -7.33
N LEU A 223 -9.91 -13.82 -7.59
CA LEU A 223 -10.30 -12.42 -7.68
C LEU A 223 -10.08 -11.64 -6.36
N PRO A 224 -10.49 -12.12 -5.18
CA PRO A 224 -10.26 -11.40 -3.92
C PRO A 224 -8.77 -11.19 -3.64
N TYR A 225 -7.94 -12.23 -3.88
CA TYR A 225 -6.49 -12.13 -3.74
C TYR A 225 -5.91 -11.13 -4.72
N SER A 226 -6.33 -11.16 -5.98
CA SER A 226 -5.83 -10.26 -7.03
C SER A 226 -6.19 -8.80 -6.77
N ILE A 227 -7.38 -8.52 -6.23
CA ILE A 227 -7.79 -7.17 -5.80
C ILE A 227 -6.90 -6.71 -4.65
N ALA A 228 -6.66 -7.56 -3.65
CA ALA A 228 -5.82 -7.22 -2.51
C ALA A 228 -4.37 -6.96 -2.91
N LEU A 229 -3.79 -7.84 -3.73
CA LEU A 229 -2.45 -7.69 -4.31
C LEU A 229 -2.35 -6.42 -5.17
N ALA A 230 -3.37 -6.11 -5.98
CA ALA A 230 -3.39 -4.89 -6.76
C ALA A 230 -3.40 -3.65 -5.86
N ALA A 231 -4.25 -3.63 -4.83
CA ALA A 231 -4.33 -2.51 -3.89
C ALA A 231 -3.02 -2.32 -3.12
N VAL A 232 -2.47 -3.38 -2.52
CA VAL A 232 -1.21 -3.36 -1.78
C VAL A 232 -0.05 -2.94 -2.68
N GLY A 233 0.08 -3.58 -3.84
CA GLY A 233 1.17 -3.30 -4.78
C GLY A 233 1.15 -1.87 -5.29
N LEU A 234 -0.04 -1.31 -5.56
CA LEU A 234 -0.16 0.09 -5.98
C LEU A 234 0.09 1.07 -4.83
N LEU A 235 -0.37 0.77 -3.61
CA LEU A 235 -0.08 1.61 -2.43
C LEU A 235 1.43 1.72 -2.20
N GLU A 236 2.13 0.59 -2.13
CA GLU A 236 3.58 0.55 -1.96
C GLU A 236 4.30 1.29 -3.10
N SER A 237 3.86 1.08 -4.35
CA SER A 237 4.47 1.74 -5.51
C SER A 237 4.29 3.25 -5.48
N LEU A 238 3.12 3.76 -5.10
CA LEU A 238 2.88 5.20 -5.05
C LEU A 238 3.51 5.89 -3.83
N LEU A 239 3.63 5.20 -2.70
CA LEU A 239 4.36 5.70 -1.53
C LEU A 239 5.86 5.72 -1.82
N THR A 240 6.39 4.67 -2.43
CA THR A 240 7.80 4.62 -2.85
C THR A 240 8.09 5.72 -3.86
N ALA A 241 7.22 5.90 -4.87
CA ALA A 241 7.38 6.97 -5.84
C ALA A 241 7.44 8.34 -5.18
N GLN A 242 6.55 8.63 -4.21
CA GLN A 242 6.55 9.90 -3.46
C GLN A 242 7.83 10.10 -2.66
N ILE A 243 8.32 9.08 -1.95
CA ILE A 243 9.59 9.16 -1.21
C ILE A 243 10.75 9.47 -2.17
N LEU A 244 10.75 8.87 -3.35
CA LEU A 244 11.79 9.12 -4.34
C LEU A 244 11.64 10.50 -4.99
N ASP A 245 10.42 10.96 -5.20
CA ASP A 245 10.12 12.31 -5.69
C ASP A 245 10.73 13.34 -4.74
N ASP A 246 10.46 13.20 -3.43
CA ASP A 246 11.01 14.06 -2.37
C ASP A 246 12.54 13.96 -2.25
N LEU A 247 13.13 12.76 -2.40
CA LEU A 247 14.59 12.57 -2.28
C LEU A 247 15.40 13.12 -3.47
N THR A 248 14.74 13.41 -4.59
CA THR A 248 15.41 13.83 -5.83
C THR A 248 14.89 15.14 -6.39
N ASP A 249 13.88 15.75 -5.77
CA ASP A 249 13.18 16.94 -6.22
C ASP A 249 12.65 16.80 -7.67
N THR A 250 12.06 15.65 -8.00
CA THR A 250 11.48 15.39 -9.33
C THR A 250 10.13 14.67 -9.24
N ASP A 251 9.18 15.01 -10.11
CA ASP A 251 7.85 14.39 -10.10
C ASP A 251 7.81 13.02 -10.80
N SER A 252 6.82 12.19 -10.40
CA SER A 252 6.51 10.90 -11.02
C SER A 252 5.12 10.86 -11.68
N ASP A 253 5.02 10.15 -12.81
CA ASP A 253 3.71 9.82 -13.39
C ASP A 253 3.13 8.57 -12.72
N LYS A 254 2.30 8.79 -11.71
CA LYS A 254 1.64 7.75 -10.91
C LYS A 254 0.70 6.85 -11.73
N HIS A 255 0.07 7.37 -12.78
CA HIS A 255 -0.81 6.56 -13.64
C HIS A 255 -0.03 5.65 -14.56
N ARG A 256 1.08 6.15 -15.11
CA ARG A 256 2.05 5.33 -15.84
C ARG A 256 2.66 4.27 -14.93
N GLU A 257 2.95 4.61 -13.69
CA GLU A 257 3.45 3.65 -12.70
C GLU A 257 2.45 2.51 -12.47
N CYS A 258 1.15 2.81 -12.23
CA CYS A 258 0.13 1.77 -12.08
C CYS A 258 0.06 0.82 -13.29
N LYS A 259 0.08 1.38 -14.51
CA LYS A 259 0.07 0.57 -15.73
C LYS A 259 1.35 -0.25 -15.87
N GLY A 260 2.50 0.34 -15.55
CA GLY A 260 3.80 -0.33 -15.59
C GLY A 260 3.87 -1.51 -14.64
N GLN A 261 3.43 -1.34 -13.39
CA GLN A 261 3.32 -2.43 -12.40
C GLN A 261 2.39 -3.53 -12.91
N GLY A 262 1.28 -3.15 -13.55
CA GLY A 262 0.34 -4.11 -14.09
C GLY A 262 0.92 -4.93 -15.24
N VAL A 263 1.62 -4.30 -16.19
CA VAL A 263 2.33 -5.01 -17.26
C VAL A 263 3.42 -5.91 -16.67
N ALA A 264 4.18 -5.41 -15.70
CA ALA A 264 5.21 -6.17 -15.02
C ALA A 264 4.65 -7.43 -14.33
N ASN A 265 3.54 -7.33 -13.60
CA ASN A 265 2.91 -8.48 -12.95
C ASN A 265 2.31 -9.47 -13.96
N ILE A 266 1.72 -9.02 -15.08
CA ILE A 266 1.27 -9.92 -16.15
C ILE A 266 2.44 -10.72 -16.72
N VAL A 267 3.53 -10.04 -17.10
CA VAL A 267 4.74 -10.70 -17.62
C VAL A 267 5.26 -11.70 -16.59
N THR A 268 5.38 -11.29 -15.34
CA THR A 268 5.87 -12.16 -14.27
C THR A 268 5.05 -13.43 -14.08
N GLY A 269 3.71 -13.34 -14.10
CA GLY A 269 2.86 -14.52 -13.97
C GLY A 269 3.01 -15.49 -15.14
N PHE A 270 3.24 -14.99 -16.37
CA PHE A 270 3.57 -15.83 -17.53
C PHE A 270 5.00 -16.39 -17.53
N PHE A 271 5.89 -15.91 -16.66
CA PHE A 271 7.27 -16.38 -16.55
C PHE A 271 7.52 -17.13 -15.24
N GLY A 272 6.45 -17.61 -14.59
CA GLY A 272 6.52 -18.46 -13.41
C GLY A 272 6.90 -17.73 -12.12
N GLY A 273 6.76 -16.40 -12.07
CA GLY A 273 7.02 -15.60 -10.88
C GLY A 273 5.77 -15.21 -10.12
N MET A 274 5.93 -14.92 -8.83
CA MET A 274 4.91 -14.33 -7.97
C MET A 274 4.72 -12.83 -8.22
N ALA A 275 3.55 -12.29 -7.85
CA ALA A 275 3.32 -10.85 -7.94
C ALA A 275 4.29 -10.05 -7.05
N GLY A 276 4.65 -8.86 -7.52
CA GLY A 276 5.55 -7.96 -6.83
C GLY A 276 5.13 -6.49 -6.97
N CYS A 277 5.91 -5.63 -6.34
CA CYS A 277 5.66 -4.19 -6.30
C CYS A 277 6.96 -3.43 -6.00
N ALA A 278 6.87 -2.10 -5.86
CA ALA A 278 8.03 -1.31 -5.44
C ALA A 278 8.53 -1.68 -4.04
N MET A 279 9.84 -1.58 -3.84
CA MET A 279 10.47 -1.73 -2.53
C MET A 279 11.08 -0.42 -2.10
N ILE A 280 10.58 0.14 -0.99
CA ILE A 280 11.07 1.40 -0.43
C ILE A 280 12.57 1.31 -0.14
N GLY A 281 13.01 0.31 0.63
CA GLY A 281 14.41 0.17 1.06
C GLY A 281 15.38 0.09 -0.12
N GLN A 282 15.12 -0.80 -1.07
CA GLN A 282 15.98 -1.01 -2.24
C GLN A 282 15.97 0.20 -3.19
N SER A 283 14.84 0.88 -3.33
CA SER A 283 14.76 2.11 -4.12
C SER A 283 15.56 3.25 -3.48
N VAL A 284 15.48 3.41 -2.15
CA VAL A 284 16.27 4.40 -1.41
C VAL A 284 17.76 4.09 -1.50
N ILE A 285 18.16 2.82 -1.37
CA ILE A 285 19.56 2.39 -1.56
C ILE A 285 20.02 2.71 -2.98
N ASN A 286 19.18 2.45 -4.00
CA ASN A 286 19.51 2.74 -5.38
C ASN A 286 19.78 4.23 -5.61
N ILE A 287 18.87 5.10 -5.15
CA ILE A 287 19.00 6.56 -5.25
C ILE A 287 20.21 7.06 -4.46
N LYS A 288 20.46 6.54 -3.25
CA LYS A 288 21.63 6.92 -2.44
C LYS A 288 22.95 6.45 -3.05
N SER A 289 22.93 5.33 -3.78
CA SER A 289 24.07 4.83 -4.56
C SER A 289 24.24 5.58 -5.89
N GLY A 290 23.40 6.58 -6.16
CA GLY A 290 23.49 7.49 -7.30
C GLY A 290 22.70 7.08 -8.53
N GLY A 291 21.89 6.02 -8.46
CA GLY A 291 20.96 5.63 -9.52
C GLY A 291 19.94 6.75 -9.77
N ARG A 292 19.69 7.09 -11.04
CA ARG A 292 18.76 8.17 -11.44
C ARG A 292 17.94 7.82 -12.68
N THR A 293 18.41 6.91 -13.53
CA THR A 293 17.73 6.59 -14.79
C THR A 293 17.08 5.20 -14.78
N ARG A 294 16.33 4.88 -15.83
CA ARG A 294 15.71 3.56 -16.03
C ARG A 294 16.76 2.44 -16.17
N LEU A 295 17.96 2.77 -16.61
CA LEU A 295 19.05 1.81 -16.78
C LEU A 295 19.41 1.14 -15.45
N SER A 296 19.35 1.87 -14.34
CA SER A 296 19.66 1.33 -13.03
C SER A 296 18.74 0.17 -12.64
N THR A 297 17.43 0.36 -12.79
CA THR A 297 16.42 -0.70 -12.53
C THR A 297 16.56 -1.86 -13.52
N PHE A 298 16.84 -1.58 -14.80
CA PHE A 298 17.07 -2.62 -15.81
C PHE A 298 18.31 -3.47 -15.47
N VAL A 299 19.41 -2.83 -15.09
CA VAL A 299 20.65 -3.51 -14.66
C VAL A 299 20.38 -4.32 -13.39
N ALA A 300 19.60 -3.80 -12.44
CA ALA A 300 19.26 -4.55 -11.23
C ALA A 300 18.57 -5.89 -11.56
N GLY A 301 17.57 -5.88 -12.43
CA GLY A 301 16.88 -7.11 -12.84
C GLY A 301 17.74 -8.04 -13.69
N SER A 302 18.33 -7.52 -14.77
CA SER A 302 19.13 -8.33 -15.70
C SER A 302 20.38 -8.91 -15.07
N PHE A 303 21.06 -8.17 -14.20
CA PHE A 303 22.20 -8.69 -13.45
C PHE A 303 21.76 -9.73 -12.41
N LEU A 304 20.63 -9.53 -11.72
CA LEU A 304 20.09 -10.51 -10.78
C LEU A 304 19.93 -11.89 -11.43
N ILE A 305 19.28 -11.98 -12.59
CA ILE A 305 19.04 -13.30 -13.22
C ILE A 305 20.34 -13.94 -13.69
N VAL A 306 21.27 -13.15 -14.26
CA VAL A 306 22.59 -13.65 -14.66
C VAL A 306 23.33 -14.18 -13.44
N LEU A 307 23.41 -13.38 -12.39
CA LEU A 307 24.07 -13.74 -11.14
C LEU A 307 23.53 -15.05 -10.58
N VAL A 308 22.21 -15.18 -10.48
CA VAL A 308 21.56 -16.34 -9.85
C VAL A 308 21.73 -17.61 -10.67
N VAL A 309 21.66 -17.54 -12.01
CA VAL A 309 21.86 -18.71 -12.88
C VAL A 309 23.31 -19.21 -12.82
N PHE A 310 24.30 -18.31 -12.73
CA PHE A 310 25.71 -18.71 -12.67
C PHE A 310 26.23 -19.04 -11.26
N ILE A 311 25.57 -18.54 -10.21
CA ILE A 311 25.98 -18.69 -8.81
C ILE A 311 25.03 -19.61 -8.02
N SER A 312 24.11 -20.31 -8.69
CA SER A 312 23.09 -21.14 -8.03
C SER A 312 23.65 -22.14 -7.03
N ASP A 313 24.81 -22.74 -7.30
CA ASP A 313 25.42 -23.73 -6.40
C ASP A 313 25.94 -23.11 -5.10
N TRP A 314 26.41 -21.86 -5.14
CA TRP A 314 26.77 -21.10 -3.94
C TRP A 314 25.54 -20.60 -3.19
N LEU A 315 24.45 -20.31 -3.90
CA LEU A 315 23.19 -19.91 -3.25
C LEU A 315 22.56 -21.05 -2.46
N LYS A 316 22.67 -22.30 -2.94
CA LYS A 316 22.14 -23.50 -2.26
C LYS A 316 22.73 -23.68 -0.86
N VAL A 317 24.01 -23.38 -0.68
CA VAL A 317 24.73 -23.59 0.59
C VAL A 317 24.56 -22.44 1.60
N ILE A 318 23.76 -21.42 1.28
CA ILE A 318 23.48 -20.34 2.22
C ILE A 318 22.73 -20.92 3.44
N PRO A 319 23.24 -20.74 4.67
CA PRO A 319 22.57 -21.23 5.86
C PRO A 319 21.31 -20.41 6.13
N MET A 320 20.21 -21.09 6.45
CA MET A 320 18.92 -20.44 6.75
C MET A 320 19.02 -19.46 7.91
N ALA A 321 19.90 -19.71 8.88
CA ALA A 321 20.21 -18.80 9.98
C ALA A 321 20.60 -17.38 9.51
N ALA A 322 21.32 -17.26 8.38
CA ALA A 322 21.71 -15.98 7.82
C ALA A 322 20.50 -15.22 7.24
N LEU A 323 19.63 -15.91 6.51
CA LEU A 323 18.39 -15.34 5.99
C LEU A 323 17.44 -14.94 7.11
N VAL A 324 17.30 -15.78 8.13
CA VAL A 324 16.49 -15.49 9.33
C VAL A 324 16.97 -14.21 10.01
N ALA A 325 18.28 -14.04 10.21
CA ALA A 325 18.83 -12.81 10.80
C ALA A 325 18.49 -11.56 9.96
N VAL A 326 18.61 -11.66 8.63
CA VAL A 326 18.23 -10.59 7.71
C VAL A 326 16.74 -10.28 7.81
N MET A 327 15.88 -11.30 7.80
CA MET A 327 14.43 -11.15 7.85
C MET A 327 13.93 -10.59 9.18
N ILE A 328 14.59 -10.93 10.29
CA ILE A 328 14.34 -10.28 11.59
C ILE A 328 14.62 -8.78 11.49
N MET A 329 15.76 -8.37 10.92
CA MET A 329 16.04 -6.94 10.75
C MET A 329 15.01 -6.27 9.83
N VAL A 330 14.65 -6.89 8.70
CA VAL A 330 13.63 -6.37 7.77
C VAL A 330 12.29 -6.19 8.48
N SER A 331 11.85 -7.17 9.31
CA SER A 331 10.62 -7.03 10.10
C SER A 331 10.69 -5.86 11.09
N ILE A 332 11.81 -5.69 11.79
CA ILE A 332 12.01 -4.60 12.76
C ILE A 332 11.98 -3.25 12.06
N GLY A 333 12.60 -3.16 10.87
CA GLY A 333 12.62 -1.94 10.05
C GLY A 333 11.28 -1.62 9.39
N THR A 334 10.47 -2.63 9.07
CA THR A 334 9.13 -2.47 8.48
C THR A 334 8.11 -2.02 9.52
N PHE A 335 8.29 -2.42 10.78
CA PHE A 335 7.40 -2.05 11.87
C PHE A 335 7.41 -0.53 12.12
N ASN A 336 6.23 0.11 12.13
CA ASN A 336 6.12 1.54 12.39
C ASN A 336 6.18 1.81 13.91
N TRP A 337 7.39 2.04 14.43
CA TRP A 337 7.61 2.32 15.86
C TRP A 337 6.94 3.60 16.36
N ASP A 338 6.79 4.62 15.50
CA ASP A 338 6.13 5.87 15.87
C ASP A 338 4.64 5.67 16.15
N SER A 339 4.03 4.65 15.52
CA SER A 339 2.63 4.32 15.75
C SER A 339 2.33 3.86 17.17
N ILE A 340 3.27 3.15 17.82
CA ILE A 340 3.15 2.74 19.21
C ILE A 340 3.56 3.87 20.16
N LYS A 341 4.71 4.51 19.90
CA LYS A 341 5.24 5.58 20.78
C LYS A 341 4.23 6.73 20.95
N ASN A 342 3.56 7.10 19.88
CA ASN A 342 2.61 8.22 19.85
C ASN A 342 1.15 7.79 19.94
N ILE A 343 0.87 6.53 20.32
CA ILE A 343 -0.52 6.01 20.35
C ILE A 343 -1.44 6.86 21.23
N ARG A 344 -0.93 7.43 22.33
CA ARG A 344 -1.71 8.31 23.22
C ARG A 344 -1.99 9.69 22.61
N SER A 345 -1.19 10.13 21.66
CA SER A 345 -1.31 11.43 20.99
C SER A 345 -2.21 11.36 19.76
N TYR A 346 -2.39 10.18 19.17
CA TYR A 346 -3.22 10.00 17.99
C TYR A 346 -4.72 9.92 18.31
N PRO A 347 -5.59 10.35 17.37
CA PRO A 347 -7.03 10.23 17.55
C PRO A 347 -7.46 8.78 17.81
N PRO A 348 -8.43 8.54 18.70
CA PRO A 348 -8.85 7.18 19.07
C PRO A 348 -9.37 6.40 17.85
N SER A 349 -10.08 7.05 16.93
CA SER A 349 -10.55 6.42 15.68
C SER A 349 -9.39 5.90 14.83
N SER A 350 -8.29 6.63 14.74
CA SER A 350 -7.07 6.20 14.03
C SER A 350 -6.45 4.97 14.69
N ASN A 351 -6.35 4.97 16.02
CA ASN A 351 -5.78 3.84 16.76
C ASN A 351 -6.65 2.58 16.65
N ILE A 352 -7.97 2.73 16.71
CA ILE A 352 -8.91 1.62 16.53
C ILE A 352 -8.74 1.00 15.14
N VAL A 353 -8.67 1.81 14.08
CA VAL A 353 -8.44 1.31 12.71
C VAL A 353 -7.13 0.53 12.63
N MET A 354 -6.04 1.08 13.16
CA MET A 354 -4.73 0.42 13.15
C MET A 354 -4.77 -0.91 13.91
N LEU A 355 -5.28 -0.92 15.15
CA LEU A 355 -5.35 -2.11 15.98
C LEU A 355 -6.31 -3.17 15.42
N ALA A 356 -7.43 -2.77 14.85
CA ALA A 356 -8.36 -3.68 14.19
C ALA A 356 -7.71 -4.33 12.96
N THR A 357 -6.99 -3.55 12.14
CA THR A 357 -6.22 -4.07 11.01
C THR A 357 -5.23 -5.13 11.50
N VAL A 358 -4.39 -4.80 12.48
CA VAL A 358 -3.41 -5.75 13.04
C VAL A 358 -4.09 -6.98 13.63
N GLY A 359 -5.12 -6.80 14.46
CA GLY A 359 -5.82 -7.89 15.14
C GLY A 359 -6.47 -8.88 14.17
N VAL A 360 -7.14 -8.40 13.12
CA VAL A 360 -7.73 -9.24 12.08
C VAL A 360 -6.66 -10.05 11.37
N VAL A 361 -5.56 -9.41 11.00
CA VAL A 361 -4.48 -10.08 10.26
C VAL A 361 -3.83 -11.17 11.11
N LEU A 362 -3.54 -10.89 12.38
CA LEU A 362 -2.95 -11.89 13.27
C LEU A 362 -3.92 -13.04 13.60
N ALA A 363 -5.22 -12.75 13.71
CA ALA A 363 -6.23 -13.78 14.00
C ALA A 363 -6.52 -14.68 12.80
N THR A 364 -6.48 -14.14 11.58
CA THR A 364 -6.87 -14.86 10.35
C THR A 364 -5.68 -15.35 9.53
N GLY A 365 -4.48 -14.83 9.78
CA GLY A 365 -3.32 -15.00 8.88
C GLY A 365 -3.53 -14.35 7.52
N ASN A 366 -4.58 -13.54 7.33
CA ASN A 366 -4.97 -12.99 6.02
C ASN A 366 -4.83 -11.46 6.01
N LEU A 367 -3.76 -11.01 5.36
CA LEU A 367 -3.44 -9.58 5.24
C LEU A 367 -4.50 -8.80 4.44
N ALA A 368 -5.15 -9.43 3.46
CA ALA A 368 -6.19 -8.81 2.63
C ALA A 368 -7.44 -8.44 3.46
N LEU A 369 -7.87 -9.34 4.34
CA LEU A 369 -9.00 -9.08 5.26
C LEU A 369 -8.70 -7.92 6.21
N GLY A 370 -7.45 -7.82 6.68
CA GLY A 370 -6.98 -6.70 7.48
C GLY A 370 -7.17 -5.36 6.79
N VAL A 371 -6.64 -5.24 5.56
CA VAL A 371 -6.75 -4.01 4.77
C VAL A 371 -8.21 -3.66 4.50
N LEU A 372 -9.05 -4.64 4.13
CA LEU A 372 -10.47 -4.42 3.88
C LEU A 372 -11.17 -3.83 5.11
N ILE A 373 -10.99 -4.45 6.28
CA ILE A 373 -11.60 -3.99 7.53
C ILE A 373 -11.05 -2.61 7.92
N GLY A 374 -9.75 -2.38 7.77
CA GLY A 374 -9.13 -1.09 8.03
C GLY A 374 -9.73 0.03 7.17
N VAL A 375 -9.89 -0.21 5.87
CA VAL A 375 -10.50 0.76 4.94
C VAL A 375 -11.95 1.03 5.29
N LEU A 376 -12.75 -0.01 5.57
CA LEU A 376 -14.16 0.15 5.95
C LEU A 376 -14.31 0.95 7.25
N LEU A 377 -13.55 0.60 8.29
CA LEU A 377 -13.57 1.35 9.56
C LEU A 377 -13.09 2.79 9.38
N SER A 378 -12.04 3.00 8.57
CA SER A 378 -11.55 4.34 8.26
C SER A 378 -12.62 5.18 7.54
N ALA A 379 -13.36 4.59 6.60
CA ALA A 379 -14.44 5.26 5.90
C ALA A 379 -15.61 5.60 6.85
N LEU A 380 -15.99 4.68 7.73
CA LEU A 380 -17.04 4.91 8.74
C LEU A 380 -16.66 6.01 9.75
N PHE A 381 -15.42 6.01 10.24
CA PHE A 381 -14.95 7.08 11.13
C PHE A 381 -14.81 8.42 10.41
N PHE A 382 -14.45 8.41 9.13
CA PHE A 382 -14.42 9.62 8.32
C PHE A 382 -15.83 10.21 8.15
N ALA A 383 -16.81 9.37 7.79
CA ALA A 383 -18.21 9.79 7.67
C ALA A 383 -18.77 10.37 8.97
N SER A 384 -18.57 9.67 10.11
CA SER A 384 -19.05 10.16 11.41
C SER A 384 -18.32 11.42 11.89
N LYS A 385 -17.06 11.64 11.47
CA LYS A 385 -16.33 12.88 11.78
C LYS A 385 -16.90 14.08 11.03
N ILE A 386 -17.30 13.92 9.78
CA ILE A 386 -17.91 15.01 8.98
C ILE A 386 -19.24 15.44 9.59
N GLU A 387 -20.06 14.50 10.07
CA GLU A 387 -21.35 14.78 10.71
C GLU A 387 -21.23 15.72 11.94
N ARG A 388 -20.12 15.64 12.68
CA ARG A 388 -19.87 16.50 13.86
C ARG A 388 -19.58 17.96 13.52
N TYR A 389 -19.32 18.30 12.26
CA TYR A 389 -19.04 19.69 11.86
C TYR A 389 -20.29 20.53 11.59
N LEU A 390 -21.50 19.95 11.66
CA LEU A 390 -22.75 20.72 11.62
C LEU A 390 -23.03 21.34 12.99
N ASP A 391 -22.94 22.67 13.07
CA ASP A 391 -23.27 23.52 14.22
C ASP A 391 -24.36 24.51 13.80
N VAL A 392 -25.45 24.55 14.58
CA VAL A 392 -26.58 25.46 14.35
C VAL A 392 -26.75 26.31 15.59
N LYS A 393 -26.44 27.60 15.47
CA LYS A 393 -26.64 28.58 16.54
C LYS A 393 -27.91 29.36 16.28
N SER A 394 -28.69 29.58 17.33
CA SER A 394 -29.90 30.38 17.23
C SER A 394 -29.77 31.64 18.09
N THR A 395 -30.23 32.75 17.54
CA THR A 395 -30.35 34.05 18.23
C THR A 395 -31.77 34.54 18.08
N TYR A 396 -32.31 35.10 19.14
CA TYR A 396 -33.68 35.60 19.18
C TYR A 396 -33.66 37.10 19.44
N ASP A 397 -34.38 37.85 18.62
CA ASP A 397 -34.60 39.28 18.80
C ASP A 397 -36.03 39.51 19.27
N ASP A 398 -36.16 39.95 20.52
CA ASP A 398 -37.44 40.17 21.20
C ASP A 398 -38.20 41.37 20.63
N THR A 399 -37.49 42.35 20.05
CA THR A 399 -38.13 43.56 19.49
C THR A 399 -38.81 43.29 18.15
N THR A 400 -38.24 42.41 17.34
CA THR A 400 -38.76 42.05 16.01
C THR A 400 -39.44 40.68 15.98
N ARG A 401 -39.51 39.96 17.12
CA ARG A 401 -39.99 38.57 17.25
C ARG A 401 -39.44 37.68 16.12
N THR A 402 -38.15 37.87 15.84
CA THR A 402 -37.43 37.20 14.75
C THR A 402 -36.39 36.26 15.33
N ARG A 403 -36.40 35.00 14.87
CA ARG A 403 -35.37 34.01 15.21
C ARG A 403 -34.39 33.86 14.05
N SER A 404 -33.11 34.04 14.32
CA SER A 404 -32.04 33.86 13.34
C SER A 404 -31.25 32.59 13.66
N TYR A 405 -31.20 31.66 12.72
CA TYR A 405 -30.41 30.44 12.79
C TYR A 405 -29.17 30.58 11.90
N THR A 406 -27.99 30.60 12.49
CA THR A 406 -26.72 30.57 11.77
C THR A 406 -26.23 29.13 11.68
N VAL A 407 -26.16 28.62 10.45
CA VAL A 407 -25.79 27.24 10.15
C VAL A 407 -24.34 27.21 9.66
N LYS A 408 -23.50 26.43 10.33
CA LYS A 408 -22.10 26.24 9.97
C LYS A 408 -21.83 24.76 9.74
N GLY A 409 -21.14 24.43 8.64
CA GLY A 409 -20.66 23.07 8.39
C GLY A 409 -21.21 22.40 7.15
N GLN A 410 -21.34 21.08 7.21
CA GLN A 410 -21.62 20.22 6.05
C GLN A 410 -23.00 19.57 6.18
N ILE A 411 -23.88 19.78 5.20
CA ILE A 411 -25.24 19.21 5.15
C ILE A 411 -25.29 18.18 4.01
N PHE A 412 -25.59 16.94 4.36
CA PHE A 412 -25.67 15.79 3.45
C PHE A 412 -26.52 14.69 4.11
N PHE A 413 -26.70 13.55 3.45
CA PHE A 413 -27.63 12.49 3.87
C PHE A 413 -27.50 12.06 5.34
N SER A 414 -26.30 12.10 5.92
CA SER A 414 -26.09 11.70 7.32
C SER A 414 -26.33 12.82 8.33
N SER A 415 -26.22 14.09 7.94
CA SER A 415 -26.44 15.25 8.83
C SER A 415 -27.79 15.94 8.61
N ALA A 416 -28.57 15.50 7.61
CA ALA A 416 -29.87 16.05 7.24
C ALA A 416 -30.88 16.04 8.39
N ASP A 417 -31.01 14.92 9.11
CA ASP A 417 -31.95 14.82 10.24
C ASP A 417 -31.52 15.73 11.40
N LYS A 418 -30.23 15.74 11.74
CA LYS A 418 -29.67 16.64 12.76
C LYS A 418 -29.88 18.12 12.42
N PHE A 419 -29.80 18.47 11.14
CA PHE A 419 -30.12 19.81 10.66
C PHE A 419 -31.59 20.15 10.95
N ILE A 420 -32.54 19.28 10.57
CA ILE A 420 -33.97 19.50 10.81
C ILE A 420 -34.28 19.60 12.31
N ASP A 421 -33.67 18.74 13.12
CA ASP A 421 -33.90 18.67 14.57
C ASP A 421 -33.29 19.86 15.33
N SER A 422 -32.44 20.68 14.69
CA SER A 422 -31.86 21.88 15.28
C SER A 422 -32.82 23.08 15.30
N PHE A 423 -33.98 22.98 14.63
CA PHE A 423 -34.97 24.03 14.55
C PHE A 423 -36.14 23.77 15.51
N ASP A 424 -36.59 24.81 16.21
CA ASP A 424 -37.79 24.74 17.05
C ASP A 424 -39.00 25.20 16.24
N PHE A 425 -39.81 24.24 15.81
CA PHE A 425 -41.02 24.52 15.01
C PHE A 425 -42.22 24.92 15.88
N LYS A 426 -42.14 24.83 17.20
CA LYS A 426 -43.27 25.12 18.11
C LYS A 426 -43.23 26.53 18.68
N GLU A 427 -42.10 27.23 18.54
CA GLU A 427 -41.94 28.61 18.97
C GLU A 427 -42.80 29.55 18.11
N VAL A 428 -43.63 30.38 18.76
CA VAL A 428 -44.53 31.32 18.05
C VAL A 428 -43.71 32.54 17.59
N LEU A 429 -43.34 32.54 16.31
CA LEU A 429 -42.43 33.52 15.71
C LEU A 429 -43.12 34.27 14.57
N SER A 430 -42.74 35.54 14.36
CA SER A 430 -43.26 36.33 13.23
C SER A 430 -42.41 36.10 11.97
N LYS A 431 -41.10 35.97 12.15
CA LYS A 431 -40.12 35.74 11.09
C LYS A 431 -39.01 34.81 11.55
N VAL A 432 -38.55 33.95 10.66
CA VAL A 432 -37.36 33.10 10.83
C VAL A 432 -36.37 33.40 9.71
N VAL A 433 -35.11 33.60 10.07
CA VAL A 433 -34.01 33.76 9.11
C VAL A 433 -33.06 32.59 9.29
N VAL A 434 -32.79 31.84 8.22
CA VAL A 434 -31.82 30.74 8.21
C VAL A 434 -30.62 31.18 7.37
N ASP A 435 -29.52 31.49 8.05
CA ASP A 435 -28.27 31.86 7.42
C ASP A 435 -27.42 30.62 7.16
N VAL A 436 -27.25 30.29 5.87
CA VAL A 436 -26.46 29.17 5.37
C VAL A 436 -25.17 29.62 4.67
N SER A 437 -24.75 30.88 4.88
CA SER A 437 -23.52 31.46 4.30
C SER A 437 -22.25 30.66 4.61
N GLN A 438 -22.25 29.91 5.71
CA GLN A 438 -21.12 29.07 6.15
C GLN A 438 -21.46 27.58 6.12
N ALA A 439 -22.49 27.20 5.37
CA ALA A 439 -22.91 25.83 5.17
C ALA A 439 -22.72 25.39 3.71
N HIS A 440 -22.46 24.10 3.50
CA HIS A 440 -22.37 23.50 2.18
C HIS A 440 -23.32 22.31 2.05
N PHE A 441 -24.04 22.26 0.94
CA PHE A 441 -24.99 21.20 0.60
C PHE A 441 -24.37 20.25 -0.43
N TRP A 442 -24.28 18.96 -0.10
CA TRP A 442 -23.55 17.99 -0.94
C TRP A 442 -24.44 17.07 -1.77
N ASP A 443 -25.70 16.88 -1.38
CA ASP A 443 -26.59 15.92 -2.02
C ASP A 443 -28.06 16.37 -2.00
N ILE A 444 -28.90 15.56 -2.63
CA ILE A 444 -30.35 15.80 -2.73
C ILE A 444 -31.02 15.72 -1.35
N SER A 445 -30.50 14.92 -0.42
CA SER A 445 -31.03 14.85 0.94
C SER A 445 -30.83 16.16 1.70
N ALA A 446 -29.72 16.86 1.45
CA ALA A 446 -29.45 18.19 2.01
C ALA A 446 -30.49 19.22 1.53
N VAL A 447 -30.83 19.19 0.24
CA VAL A 447 -31.89 20.03 -0.35
C VAL A 447 -33.24 19.69 0.28
N ALA A 448 -33.61 18.42 0.33
CA ALA A 448 -34.86 17.97 0.93
C ALA A 448 -34.97 18.35 2.42
N ALA A 449 -33.85 18.41 3.15
CA ALA A 449 -33.83 18.85 4.54
C ALA A 449 -34.18 20.33 4.68
N VAL A 450 -33.63 21.20 3.84
CA VAL A 450 -33.99 22.63 3.78
C VAL A 450 -35.45 22.80 3.42
N ASP A 451 -35.92 22.11 2.37
CA ASP A 451 -37.32 22.12 1.96
C ASP A 451 -38.24 21.76 3.14
N LYS A 452 -37.90 20.70 3.88
CA LYS A 452 -38.70 20.25 5.02
C LYS A 452 -38.74 21.28 6.15
N VAL A 453 -37.63 21.97 6.43
CA VAL A 453 -37.58 23.07 7.41
C VAL A 453 -38.45 24.24 6.95
N VAL A 454 -38.30 24.69 5.71
CA VAL A 454 -39.07 25.79 5.11
C VAL A 454 -40.56 25.50 5.12
N LEU A 455 -40.96 24.32 4.64
CA LEU A 455 -42.36 23.91 4.57
C LEU A 455 -42.99 23.75 5.96
N LYS A 456 -42.23 23.25 6.95
CA LYS A 456 -42.73 23.17 8.34
C LYS A 456 -43.00 24.55 8.92
N PHE A 457 -42.07 25.51 8.81
CA PHE A 457 -42.29 26.86 9.33
C PHE A 457 -43.45 27.58 8.61
N ARG A 458 -43.55 27.45 7.27
CA ARG A 458 -44.68 28.01 6.51
C ARG A 458 -46.02 27.41 6.95
N ARG A 459 -46.06 26.11 7.25
CA ARG A 459 -47.28 25.42 7.73
C ARG A 459 -47.76 25.94 9.09
N GLU A 460 -46.85 26.36 9.96
CA GLU A 460 -47.15 27.01 11.25
C GLU A 460 -47.46 28.52 11.11
N GLY A 461 -47.48 29.06 9.89
CA GLY A 461 -47.79 30.46 9.61
C GLY A 461 -46.61 31.43 9.80
N THR A 462 -45.40 30.92 10.01
CA THR A 462 -44.18 31.72 10.21
C THR A 462 -43.52 32.07 8.87
N ASN A 463 -43.20 33.34 8.66
CA ASN A 463 -42.48 33.76 7.45
C ASN A 463 -41.00 33.36 7.56
N ILE A 464 -40.48 32.59 6.60
CA ILE A 464 -39.11 32.09 6.62
C ILE A 464 -38.30 32.58 5.41
N GLU A 465 -37.09 33.04 5.68
CA GLU A 465 -36.11 33.50 4.70
C GLU A 465 -34.81 32.70 4.85
N VAL A 466 -34.29 32.15 3.75
CA VAL A 466 -33.00 31.45 3.74
C VAL A 466 -31.99 32.33 3.01
N ILE A 467 -30.89 32.68 3.66
CA ILE A 467 -29.87 33.62 3.14
C ILE A 467 -28.50 32.94 3.05
N GLY A 468 -27.64 33.41 2.14
CA GLY A 468 -26.25 32.96 2.07
C GLY A 468 -26.00 31.67 1.27
N MET A 469 -26.91 31.30 0.37
CA MET A 469 -26.66 30.15 -0.51
C MET A 469 -25.51 30.45 -1.47
N ASN A 470 -24.52 29.55 -1.55
CA ASN A 470 -23.50 29.63 -2.58
C ASN A 470 -24.05 29.14 -3.94
N GLU A 471 -23.41 29.54 -5.04
CA GLU A 471 -23.85 29.29 -6.42
C GLU A 471 -24.03 27.78 -6.73
N ALA A 472 -23.16 26.92 -6.19
CA ALA A 472 -23.26 25.47 -6.33
C ALA A 472 -24.47 24.87 -5.59
N SER A 473 -24.81 25.40 -4.42
CA SER A 473 -25.96 24.97 -3.62
C SER A 473 -27.27 25.48 -4.24
N GLN A 474 -27.25 26.70 -4.76
CA GLN A 474 -28.38 27.30 -5.47
C GLN A 474 -28.74 26.48 -6.72
N THR A 475 -27.74 26.04 -7.50
CA THR A 475 -27.97 25.19 -8.70
C THR A 475 -28.64 23.85 -8.35
N MET A 476 -28.28 23.24 -7.21
CA MET A 476 -28.89 21.98 -6.74
C MET A 476 -30.34 22.20 -6.26
N ILE A 477 -30.60 23.30 -5.56
CA ILE A 477 -31.93 23.64 -5.03
C ILE A 477 -32.88 24.10 -6.14
N GLU A 478 -32.43 24.90 -7.11
CA GLU A 478 -33.27 25.29 -8.26
C GLU A 478 -33.68 24.07 -9.09
N ARG A 479 -32.79 23.08 -9.20
CA ARG A 479 -33.04 21.86 -9.97
C ARG A 479 -33.93 20.85 -9.24
N PHE A 480 -33.76 20.69 -7.92
CA PHE A 480 -34.39 19.60 -7.14
C PHE A 480 -35.29 20.06 -5.99
N GLY A 481 -35.24 21.32 -5.58
CA GLY A 481 -36.06 21.92 -4.54
C GLY A 481 -37.51 22.13 -4.96
N VAL A 482 -38.42 21.96 -4.00
CA VAL A 482 -39.86 22.02 -4.16
C VAL A 482 -40.44 23.31 -3.57
N TYR A 483 -39.86 23.86 -2.49
CA TYR A 483 -40.41 25.06 -1.83
C TYR A 483 -40.31 26.34 -2.66
N ASP A 484 -39.38 26.39 -3.62
CA ASP A 484 -39.22 27.53 -4.52
C ASP A 484 -40.30 27.52 -5.62
N LYS A 485 -40.79 26.32 -5.96
CA LYS A 485 -41.86 26.11 -6.96
C LYS A 485 -43.26 26.31 -6.37
N SER A 486 -43.42 26.27 -5.05
CA SER A 486 -44.71 26.46 -4.38
C SER A 486 -45.14 27.92 -4.20
N ASN A 487 -44.30 28.89 -4.54
CA ASN A 487 -44.71 30.31 -4.63
C ASN A 487 -45.46 30.65 -5.93
N ASN A 488 -45.57 29.71 -6.88
CA ASN A 488 -46.25 29.87 -8.17
C ASN A 488 -47.55 29.04 -8.27
N LEU A 489 -48.16 28.65 -7.15
CA LEU A 489 -49.46 27.99 -7.09
C LEU A 489 -50.46 28.75 -6.22
#